data_AF-A0A9Q9Y080-F1
#
_entry.id   AF-A0A9Q9Y080-F1
#
_cell.length_a   1.000
_cell.length_b   1.000
_cell.length_c   1.000
_cell.angle_alpha   90.00
_cell.angle_beta   90.00
_cell.angle_gamma   90.00
#
_symmetry.space_group_name_H-M   'P 1'
#
loop_
_entity.id
_entity.type
_entity.pdbx_description
1 polymer ?
#
loop_
_entity_poly.entity_id
_entity_poly.type
_entity_poly.pdbx_seq_one_letter_code
_entity_poly.pdbx_strand_id
1 'polypeptide(L)'
;MFQNITTTSPSFTDAEGLLKLSAKAPSLNATQVEQILSQLESLLFGPNISLALANTSINIVSNLLNVPVAVMTPFSKRAIGIVDTVGLKLVVSGTSQSILSQSLAMAVKKVDGTNFQETSFSLIETSNVQIQSHPAWRD
;
A
#
# COMPACT_ATOMS: atom_id res chain seq x y z
N MET A 1 -20.00 1.85 42.22
CA MET A 1 -20.32 1.61 40.79
C MET A 1 -19.18 2.16 39.97
N PHE A 2 -18.40 1.30 39.34
CA PHE A 2 -17.38 1.72 38.39
C PHE A 2 -18.02 1.69 37.00
N GLN A 3 -18.10 2.84 36.33
CA GLN A 3 -18.52 2.90 34.94
C GLN A 3 -17.35 2.45 34.07
N ASN A 4 -17.50 1.32 33.38
CA ASN A 4 -16.59 0.89 32.32
C ASN A 4 -16.75 1.86 31.15
N ILE A 5 -15.77 2.73 30.92
CA ILE A 5 -15.69 3.54 29.72
C ILE A 5 -15.18 2.62 28.61
N THR A 6 -16.10 2.05 27.85
CA THR A 6 -15.75 1.36 26.61
C THR A 6 -15.30 2.44 25.62
N THR A 7 -13.98 2.63 25.51
CA THR A 7 -13.39 3.43 24.44
C THR A 7 -13.59 2.63 23.14
N THR A 8 -14.76 2.79 22.52
CA THR A 8 -15.04 2.27 21.19
C THR A 8 -14.09 2.98 20.22
N SER A 9 -12.97 2.32 19.93
CA SER A 9 -12.18 2.63 18.75
C SER A 9 -13.13 2.60 17.56
N PRO A 10 -13.16 3.62 16.68
CA PRO A 10 -13.99 3.56 15.49
C PRO A 10 -13.58 2.31 14.69
N SER A 11 -14.48 1.33 14.61
CA SER A 11 -14.36 0.21 13.70
C SER A 11 -14.70 0.74 12.31
N PHE A 12 -13.70 1.06 11.50
CA PHE A 12 -13.94 1.33 10.09
C PHE A 12 -14.07 -0.02 9.41
N THR A 13 -15.29 -0.36 9.00
CA THR A 13 -15.63 -1.69 8.50
C THR A 13 -15.21 -1.92 7.05
N ASP A 14 -14.63 -0.92 6.38
CA ASP A 14 -14.19 -1.01 4.99
C ASP A 14 -12.98 -0.13 4.66
N ALA A 15 -12.37 -0.40 3.51
CA ALA A 15 -11.17 0.29 3.03
C ALA A 15 -11.41 1.79 2.74
N GLU A 16 -12.65 2.17 2.38
CA GLU A 16 -13.02 3.55 2.08
C GLU A 16 -13.07 4.41 3.35
N GLY A 17 -13.58 3.87 4.45
CA GLY A 17 -13.53 4.52 5.76
C GLY A 17 -12.09 4.77 6.22
N LEU A 18 -11.21 3.79 6.02
CA LEU A 18 -9.78 3.94 6.32
C LEU A 18 -9.10 4.99 5.44
N LEU A 19 -9.44 5.03 4.14
CA LEU A 19 -8.93 6.05 3.22
C LEU A 19 -9.29 7.46 3.71
N LYS A 20 -10.57 7.69 4.04
CA LYS A 20 -11.03 8.99 4.57
C LYS A 20 -10.36 9.37 5.88
N LEU A 21 -10.07 8.41 6.76
CA LEU A 21 -9.35 8.70 8.00
C LEU A 21 -7.89 9.06 7.72
N SER A 22 -7.21 8.28 6.88
CA SER A 22 -5.80 8.51 6.52
C SER A 22 -5.57 9.88 5.89
N ALA A 23 -6.55 10.37 5.13
CA ALA A 23 -6.52 11.68 4.48
C ALA A 23 -6.47 12.87 5.46
N LYS A 24 -6.63 12.64 6.77
CA LYS A 24 -6.46 13.68 7.81
C LYS A 24 -4.99 13.94 8.16
N ALA A 25 -4.04 13.19 7.60
CA ALA A 25 -2.62 13.53 7.74
C ALA A 25 -2.37 15.00 7.30
N PRO A 26 -1.52 15.77 8.00
CA PRO A 26 -0.58 15.35 9.03
C PRO A 26 -1.15 15.27 10.45
N SER A 27 -2.44 15.55 10.69
CA SER A 27 -2.99 15.73 12.05
C SER A 27 -3.24 14.43 12.82
N LEU A 28 -2.82 13.28 12.28
CA LEU A 28 -3.04 11.97 12.90
C LEU A 28 -2.01 11.72 14.01
N ASN A 29 -2.47 11.14 15.12
CA ASN A 29 -1.61 10.68 16.21
C ASN A 29 -1.27 9.19 16.11
N ALA A 30 -0.34 8.72 16.94
CA ALA A 30 0.15 7.35 16.90
C ALA A 30 -0.95 6.30 17.10
N THR A 31 -1.93 6.56 17.98
CA THR A 31 -3.07 5.64 18.20
C THR A 31 -3.96 5.53 16.95
N GLN A 32 -4.18 6.64 16.25
CA GLN A 32 -4.97 6.63 15.01
C GLN A 32 -4.21 5.91 13.89
N VAL A 33 -2.90 6.13 13.76
CA VAL A 33 -2.07 5.42 12.78
C VAL A 33 -2.06 3.92 13.06
N GLU A 34 -1.90 3.51 14.32
CA GLU A 34 -2.00 2.12 14.76
C GLU A 34 -3.34 1.48 14.35
N GLN A 35 -4.45 2.18 14.61
CA GLN A 35 -5.79 1.69 14.24
C GLN A 35 -5.95 1.53 12.72
N ILE A 36 -5.48 2.49 11.94
CA ILE A 36 -5.58 2.44 10.48
C ILE A 36 -4.79 1.24 9.94
N LEU A 37 -3.54 1.07 10.38
CA LEU A 37 -2.67 -0.01 9.90
C LEU A 37 -3.20 -1.38 10.30
N SER A 38 -3.67 -1.54 11.55
CA SER A 38 -4.22 -2.81 12.03
C SER A 38 -5.48 -3.22 11.27
N GLN A 39 -6.38 -2.27 10.97
CA GLN A 39 -7.58 -2.56 10.19
C GLN A 39 -7.23 -2.82 8.71
N LEU A 40 -6.27 -2.08 8.15
CA LEU A 40 -5.81 -2.31 6.78
C LEU A 40 -5.16 -3.70 6.62
N GLU A 41 -4.29 -4.11 7.55
CA GLU A 41 -3.70 -5.46 7.57
C GLU A 41 -4.78 -6.55 7.60
N SER A 42 -5.85 -6.35 8.38
CA SER A 42 -6.98 -7.28 8.43
C SER A 42 -7.71 -7.39 7.08
N LEU A 43 -7.94 -6.27 6.38
CA LEU A 43 -8.56 -6.25 5.05
C LEU A 43 -7.69 -6.97 3.99
N LEU A 44 -6.37 -7.01 4.19
CA LEU A 44 -5.39 -7.61 3.27
C LEU A 44 -5.02 -9.07 3.60
N PHE A 45 -5.67 -9.67 4.60
CA PHE A 45 -5.35 -11.03 5.06
C PHE A 45 -5.58 -12.10 3.99
N GLY A 46 -6.59 -11.90 3.13
CA GLY A 46 -6.97 -12.84 2.07
C GLY A 46 -5.82 -13.19 1.09
N PRO A 47 -5.96 -14.27 0.32
CA PRO A 47 -4.89 -14.75 -0.57
C PRO A 47 -4.69 -13.88 -1.82
N ASN A 48 -5.74 -13.17 -2.25
CA ASN A 48 -5.74 -12.33 -3.44
C ASN A 48 -6.22 -10.93 -3.09
N ILE A 49 -5.61 -9.92 -3.69
CA ILE A 49 -5.99 -8.52 -3.54
C ILE A 49 -6.44 -8.00 -4.91
N SER A 50 -7.64 -7.42 -4.95
CA SER A 50 -8.17 -6.79 -6.17
C SER A 50 -7.45 -5.47 -6.46
N LEU A 51 -7.44 -5.05 -7.73
CA LEU A 51 -6.84 -3.76 -8.11
C LEU A 51 -7.49 -2.57 -7.36
N ALA A 52 -8.79 -2.63 -7.10
CA ALA A 52 -9.49 -1.59 -6.34
C ALA A 52 -8.97 -1.51 -4.89
N LEU A 53 -8.91 -2.65 -4.19
CA LEU A 53 -8.40 -2.68 -2.82
C LEU A 53 -6.92 -2.29 -2.76
N ALA A 54 -6.10 -2.74 -3.72
CA ALA A 54 -4.69 -2.34 -3.83
C ALA A 54 -4.53 -0.82 -4.00
N ASN A 55 -5.30 -0.20 -4.90
CA ASN A 55 -5.30 1.26 -5.09
C ASN A 55 -5.63 1.98 -3.78
N THR A 56 -6.68 1.55 -3.07
CA THR A 56 -7.07 2.15 -1.80
C THR A 56 -5.96 1.99 -0.74
N SER A 57 -5.40 0.78 -0.60
CA SER A 57 -4.33 0.49 0.36
C SER A 57 -3.08 1.33 0.14
N ILE A 58 -2.63 1.46 -1.11
CA ILE A 58 -1.44 2.27 -1.45
C ILE A 58 -1.70 3.75 -1.19
N ASN A 59 -2.89 4.26 -1.49
CA ASN A 59 -3.24 5.65 -1.15
C ASN A 59 -3.32 5.89 0.36
N ILE A 60 -3.83 4.93 1.15
CA ILE A 60 -3.79 5.00 2.62
C ILE A 60 -2.34 5.14 3.11
N VAL A 61 -1.45 4.25 2.66
CA VAL A 61 -0.03 4.31 3.05
C VAL A 61 0.61 5.62 2.60
N SER A 62 0.34 6.08 1.38
CA SER A 62 0.82 7.37 0.87
C SER A 62 0.39 8.54 1.76
N ASN A 63 -0.86 8.56 2.23
CA ASN A 63 -1.33 9.58 3.15
C ASN A 63 -0.60 9.51 4.50
N LEU A 64 -0.38 8.29 5.02
CA LEU A 64 0.34 8.08 6.28
C LEU A 64 1.81 8.51 6.20
N LEU A 65 2.44 8.49 5.02
CA LEU A 65 3.79 9.06 4.83
C LEU A 65 3.83 10.58 5.04
N ASN A 66 2.69 11.27 5.07
CA ASN A 66 2.59 12.70 5.32
C ASN A 66 2.40 13.06 6.81
N VAL A 67 2.31 12.08 7.72
CA VAL A 67 2.26 12.37 9.18
C VAL A 67 3.67 12.76 9.69
N PRO A 68 3.79 13.41 10.87
CA PRO A 68 5.08 13.75 11.43
C PRO A 68 5.97 12.50 11.60
N VAL A 69 7.26 12.62 11.30
CA VAL A 69 8.23 11.51 11.34
C VAL A 69 8.17 10.76 12.67
N ALA A 70 8.14 11.47 13.80
CA ALA A 70 8.06 10.88 15.14
C ALA A 70 6.80 10.01 15.35
N VAL A 71 5.70 10.30 14.65
CA VAL A 71 4.47 9.50 14.67
C VAL A 71 4.62 8.27 13.78
N MET A 72 5.24 8.39 12.60
CA MET A 72 5.34 7.29 11.62
C MET A 72 6.45 6.28 11.94
N THR A 73 7.57 6.71 12.52
CA THR A 73 8.76 5.86 12.75
C THR A 73 8.45 4.50 13.37
N PRO A 74 7.63 4.39 14.45
CA PRO A 74 7.30 3.10 15.06
C PRO A 74 6.56 2.14 14.12
N PHE A 75 5.89 2.66 13.10
CA PHE A 75 5.03 1.90 12.19
C PHE A 75 5.64 1.66 10.81
N SER A 76 6.82 2.20 10.54
CA SER A 76 7.52 2.11 9.25
C SER A 76 7.57 0.69 8.68
N LYS A 77 7.98 -0.29 9.50
CA LYS A 77 8.04 -1.70 9.10
C LYS A 77 6.67 -2.28 8.72
N ARG A 78 5.60 -1.86 9.41
CA ARG A 78 4.23 -2.30 9.11
C ARG A 78 3.74 -1.68 7.80
N ALA A 79 3.98 -0.40 7.59
CA ALA A 79 3.65 0.27 6.34
C ALA A 79 4.36 -0.38 5.14
N ILE A 80 5.64 -0.72 5.27
CA ILE A 80 6.39 -1.50 4.25
C ILE A 80 5.73 -2.86 4.04
N GLY A 81 5.43 -3.60 5.12
CA GLY A 81 4.79 -4.92 5.03
C GLY A 81 3.42 -4.90 4.37
N ILE A 82 2.66 -3.81 4.50
CA ILE A 82 1.40 -3.61 3.77
C ILE A 82 1.67 -3.46 2.27
N VAL A 83 2.63 -2.63 1.87
CA VAL A 83 2.99 -2.46 0.44
C VAL A 83 3.50 -3.78 -0.14
N ASP A 84 4.33 -4.52 0.59
CA ASP A 84 4.82 -5.85 0.19
C ASP A 84 3.65 -6.84 0.01
N THR A 85 2.72 -6.86 0.97
CA THR A 85 1.52 -7.72 0.91
C THR A 85 0.67 -7.39 -0.31
N VAL A 86 0.45 -6.10 -0.60
CA VAL A 86 -0.29 -5.66 -1.78
C VAL A 86 0.44 -6.09 -3.05
N GLY A 87 1.73 -5.81 -3.17
CA GLY A 87 2.52 -6.16 -4.36
C GLY A 87 2.56 -7.67 -4.62
N LEU A 88 2.67 -8.48 -3.58
CA LEU A 88 2.74 -9.94 -3.68
C LEU A 88 1.40 -10.58 -4.06
N LYS A 89 0.29 -10.09 -3.52
CA LYS A 89 -1.03 -10.71 -3.68
C LYS A 89 -1.92 -10.02 -4.70
N LEU A 90 -1.44 -8.95 -5.35
CA LEU A 90 -2.21 -8.23 -6.37
C LEU A 90 -2.56 -9.16 -7.52
N VAL A 91 -3.85 -9.24 -7.83
CA VAL A 91 -4.32 -9.87 -9.07
C VAL A 91 -4.00 -8.92 -10.23
N VAL A 92 -2.89 -9.19 -10.91
CA VAL A 92 -2.44 -8.43 -12.08
C VAL A 92 -3.21 -8.91 -13.32
N SER A 93 -4.03 -8.05 -13.94
CA SER A 93 -4.57 -8.30 -15.29
C SER A 93 -3.51 -7.92 -16.34
N GLY A 94 -3.38 -8.73 -17.40
CA GLY A 94 -2.34 -8.52 -18.42
C GLY A 94 -0.92 -8.85 -17.93
N THR A 95 0.06 -8.08 -18.41
CA THR A 95 1.51 -8.26 -18.17
C THR A 95 2.03 -7.46 -16.97
N SER A 96 1.46 -6.30 -16.68
CA SER A 96 1.86 -5.44 -15.56
C SER A 96 0.73 -4.57 -15.06
N GLN A 97 0.86 -4.08 -13.83
CA GLN A 97 0.00 -3.08 -13.22
C GLN A 97 0.85 -2.03 -12.50
N SER A 98 0.38 -0.78 -12.48
CA SER A 98 1.02 0.31 -11.76
C SER A 98 -0.03 1.07 -10.96
N ILE A 99 0.32 1.39 -9.72
CA ILE A 99 -0.47 2.19 -8.80
C ILE A 99 0.40 3.38 -8.40
N LEU A 100 -0.13 4.57 -8.62
CA LEU A 100 0.55 5.83 -8.41
C LEU A 100 -0.23 6.64 -7.38
N SER A 101 0.49 7.21 -6.44
CA SER A 101 -0.06 8.09 -5.40
C SER A 101 0.95 9.20 -5.10
N GLN A 102 0.54 10.19 -4.30
CA GLN A 102 1.33 11.40 -4.10
C GLN A 102 2.77 11.13 -3.62
N SER A 103 2.94 10.21 -2.68
CA SER A 103 4.22 9.94 -2.00
C SER A 103 4.71 8.51 -2.20
N LEU A 104 4.00 7.69 -2.99
CA LEU A 104 4.31 6.28 -3.19
C LEU A 104 3.89 5.83 -4.60
N ALA A 105 4.79 5.16 -5.30
CA ALA A 105 4.51 4.49 -6.56
C ALA A 105 4.85 3.00 -6.42
N MET A 106 3.98 2.15 -6.97
CA MET A 106 4.16 0.70 -6.97
C MET A 106 3.88 0.16 -8.37
N ALA A 107 4.75 -0.70 -8.86
CA ALA A 107 4.55 -1.43 -10.09
C ALA A 107 4.77 -2.92 -9.87
N VAL A 108 3.94 -3.73 -10.51
CA VAL A 108 4.01 -5.19 -10.48
C VAL A 108 4.00 -5.68 -11.92
N LYS A 109 4.95 -6.55 -12.26
CA LYS A 109 5.08 -7.16 -13.58
C LYS A 109 5.06 -8.67 -13.42
N LYS A 110 4.24 -9.36 -14.21
CA LYS A 110 4.34 -10.82 -14.33
C LYS A 110 5.59 -11.16 -15.12
N VAL A 111 6.35 -12.11 -14.62
CA VAL A 111 7.54 -12.64 -15.30
C VAL A 111 7.40 -14.13 -15.48
N ASP A 112 7.86 -14.63 -16.64
CA ASP A 112 8.05 -16.05 -16.85
C ASP A 112 9.43 -16.43 -16.33
N GLY A 113 9.49 -17.16 -15.23
CA GLY A 113 10.75 -17.59 -14.63
C GLY A 113 11.54 -18.58 -15.49
N THR A 114 10.89 -19.27 -16.44
CA THR A 114 11.56 -20.19 -17.38
C THR A 114 12.19 -19.47 -18.56
N ASN A 115 11.76 -18.23 -18.82
CA ASN A 115 12.24 -17.39 -19.90
C ASN A 115 12.30 -15.92 -19.44
N PHE A 116 13.09 -15.67 -18.40
CA PHE A 116 13.20 -14.35 -17.81
C PHE A 116 13.85 -13.38 -18.80
N GLN A 117 13.05 -12.46 -19.32
CA GLN A 117 13.54 -11.33 -20.10
C GLN A 117 14.08 -10.28 -19.14
N GLU A 118 15.25 -9.71 -19.46
CA GLU A 118 15.81 -8.61 -18.69
C GLU A 118 14.73 -7.53 -18.50
N THR A 119 14.55 -7.13 -17.25
CA THR A 119 13.50 -6.20 -16.87
C THR A 119 14.12 -5.00 -16.17
N SER A 120 13.92 -3.83 -16.73
CA SER A 120 14.36 -2.56 -16.15
C SER A 120 13.15 -1.76 -15.69
N PHE A 121 13.25 -1.20 -14.49
CA PHE A 121 12.27 -0.28 -13.93
C PHE A 121 12.90 1.10 -13.83
N SER A 122 12.19 2.13 -14.30
CA SER A 122 12.57 3.53 -14.10
C SER A 122 11.42 4.31 -13.50
N LEU A 123 11.74 5.13 -12.50
CA LEU A 123 10.83 6.05 -11.84
C LEU A 123 11.39 7.46 -12.04
N ILE A 124 10.75 8.23 -12.90
CA ILE A 124 11.16 9.62 -13.15
C ILE A 124 10.50 10.52 -12.10
N GLU A 125 9.22 10.28 -11.80
CA GLU A 125 8.43 10.92 -10.76
C GLU A 125 7.40 9.91 -10.21
N THR A 126 6.81 10.17 -9.04
CA THR A 126 5.77 9.28 -8.46
C THR A 126 4.51 9.18 -9.33
N SER A 127 4.38 10.05 -10.33
CA SER A 127 3.32 10.08 -11.36
C SER A 127 3.63 9.23 -12.60
N ASN A 128 4.83 8.64 -12.72
CA ASN A 128 5.22 7.89 -13.91
C ASN A 128 6.23 6.76 -13.61
N VAL A 129 5.73 5.53 -13.68
CA VAL A 129 6.57 4.32 -13.64
C VAL A 129 6.65 3.72 -15.04
N GLN A 130 7.88 3.53 -15.55
CA GLN A 130 8.11 2.84 -16.80
C GLN A 130 8.68 1.45 -16.55
N ILE A 131 8.15 0.47 -17.28
CA ILE A 131 8.56 -0.93 -17.21
C ILE A 131 8.97 -1.35 -18.61
N GLN A 132 10.24 -1.71 -18.78
CA GLN A 132 10.77 -2.19 -20.05
C GLN A 132 11.11 -3.67 -19.93
N SER A 133 10.87 -4.43 -21.00
CA SER A 133 11.34 -5.80 -21.17
C SER A 133 12.31 -5.80 -22.34
N HIS A 134 13.55 -6.20 -22.11
CA HIS A 134 14.50 -6.41 -23.19
C HIS A 134 14.59 -7.91 -23.48
N PRO A 135 14.38 -8.34 -24.74
CA PRO A 135 14.62 -9.72 -25.12
C PRO A 135 16.08 -10.08 -24.83
N ALA A 136 16.34 -11.22 -24.21
CA ALA A 136 17.70 -11.72 -24.07
C ALA A 136 18.29 -11.96 -25.48
N TRP A 137 19.26 -11.11 -25.85
CA TRP A 137 20.20 -11.18 -26.99
C TRP A 137 19.76 -10.64 -28.37
N ARG A 138 20.35 -9.49 -28.74
CA ARG A 138 21.03 -9.25 -30.03
C ARG A 138 22.35 -8.54 -29.73
N ASP A 139 23.38 -9.31 -29.41
CA ASP A 139 24.79 -8.91 -29.57
C ASP A 139 25.36 -9.68 -30.78
#